data_AF-A0A7S1RCI3-F1
#
_entry.id   AF-A0A7S1RCI3-F1
#
_cell.length_a   1.000
_cell.length_b   1.000
_cell.length_c   1.000
_cell.angle_alpha   90.00
_cell.angle_beta   90.00
_cell.angle_gamma   90.00
#
_symmetry.space_group_name_H-M   'P 1'
#
loop_
_entity.id
_entity.type
_entity.pdbx_description
1 polymer ?
#
loop_
_entity_poly.entity_id
_entity_poly.type
_entity_poly.pdbx_seq_one_letter_code
_entity_poly.pdbx_strand_id
1 'polypeptide(L)'
;ATLLQQVRGEWFNAISSLFAFCSKDRKDRLKVERFQHLLVRLMSMLYCTALQKIALIPPEKFETISTLGIDPNSLAVLANADEQCEVLVHWIQRHVIEGYNSGVVGVPAPILSRVFQELSRGLVNAQNVR
;
A
#
# COMPACT_ATOMS: atom_id res chain seq x y z
N ALA A 1 18.75 10.38 10.00
CA ALA A 1 17.73 9.49 10.64
C ALA A 1 16.28 9.89 10.33
N THR A 2 16.01 10.89 9.49
CA THR A 2 14.68 11.54 9.40
C THR A 2 13.77 10.99 8.29
N LEU A 3 14.27 10.72 7.08
CA LEU A 3 13.41 10.38 5.92
C LEU A 3 12.75 9.00 6.03
N LEU A 4 13.48 7.95 6.39
CA LEU A 4 12.90 6.60 6.54
C LEU A 4 11.80 6.57 7.62
N GLN A 5 11.96 7.37 8.68
CA GLN A 5 10.97 7.50 9.74
C GLN A 5 9.73 8.26 9.24
N GLN A 6 9.89 9.25 8.35
CA GLN A 6 8.79 9.91 7.66
C GLN A 6 8.05 8.97 6.69
N VAL A 7 8.78 8.18 5.89
CA VAL A 7 8.19 7.15 5.01
C VAL A 7 7.29 6.22 5.83
N ARG A 8 7.83 5.68 6.93
CA ARG A 8 7.07 4.81 7.83
C ARG A 8 5.84 5.52 8.41
N GLY A 9 5.97 6.77 8.85
CA GLY A 9 4.86 7.53 9.41
C GLY A 9 3.74 7.77 8.39
N GLU A 10 4.08 8.26 7.21
CA GLU A 10 3.12 8.58 6.14
C GLU A 10 2.37 7.32 5.66
N TRP A 11 3.11 6.25 5.33
CA TRP A 11 2.49 5.01 4.88
C TRP A 11 1.71 4.29 5.98
N PHE A 12 2.17 4.32 7.23
CA PHE A 12 1.40 3.77 8.34
C PHE A 12 0.08 4.52 8.56
N ASN A 13 0.11 5.86 8.54
CA ASN A 13 -1.09 6.68 8.70
C ASN A 13 -2.12 6.40 7.60
N ALA A 14 -1.67 6.24 6.35
CA ALA A 14 -2.53 5.91 5.22
C ALA A 14 -3.26 4.58 5.42
N ILE A 15 -2.53 3.51 5.77
CA ILE A 15 -3.13 2.19 6.01
C ILE A 15 -4.07 2.22 7.21
N SER A 16 -3.62 2.80 8.33
CA SER A 16 -4.40 2.87 9.57
C SER A 16 -5.74 3.57 9.32
N SER A 17 -5.72 4.66 8.57
CA SER A 17 -6.91 5.38 8.13
C SER A 17 -7.83 4.51 7.30
N LEU A 18 -7.32 3.82 6.27
CA LEU A 18 -8.11 2.92 5.43
C LEU A 18 -8.80 1.80 6.21
N PHE A 19 -8.13 1.23 7.22
CA PHE A 19 -8.74 0.25 8.13
C PHE A 19 -9.87 0.87 8.94
N ALA A 20 -9.66 2.07 9.50
CA ALA A 20 -10.67 2.78 10.27
C ALA A 20 -11.89 3.21 9.43
N PHE A 21 -11.69 3.43 8.13
CA PHE A 21 -12.72 3.87 7.17
C PHE A 21 -13.55 2.71 6.60
N CYS A 22 -13.18 1.47 6.91
CA CYS A 22 -13.92 0.31 6.45
C CYS A 22 -15.34 0.25 7.06
N SER A 23 -16.30 -0.24 6.29
CA SER A 23 -17.67 -0.48 6.73
C SER A 23 -17.70 -1.38 7.99
N LYS A 24 -18.58 -1.03 8.94
CA LYS A 24 -18.84 -1.82 10.15
C LYS A 24 -20.08 -2.70 10.00
N ASP A 25 -20.76 -2.64 8.85
CA ASP A 25 -21.94 -3.45 8.59
C ASP A 25 -21.58 -4.94 8.54
N ARG A 26 -22.30 -5.74 9.34
CA ARG A 26 -22.04 -7.18 9.45
C ARG A 26 -22.12 -7.91 8.11
N LYS A 27 -22.98 -7.46 7.20
CA LYS A 27 -23.15 -8.01 5.85
C LYS A 27 -21.90 -7.84 4.97
N ASP A 28 -21.08 -6.81 5.22
CA ASP A 28 -19.90 -6.50 4.42
C ASP A 28 -18.60 -7.02 5.04
N ARG A 29 -18.67 -7.68 6.20
CA ARG A 29 -17.50 -8.21 6.93
C ARG A 29 -16.51 -8.97 6.04
N LEU A 30 -16.99 -9.88 5.20
CA LEU A 30 -16.12 -10.66 4.30
C LEU A 30 -15.46 -9.80 3.20
N LYS A 31 -16.17 -8.78 2.70
CA LYS A 31 -15.60 -7.85 1.71
C LYS A 31 -14.54 -6.96 2.34
N VAL A 32 -14.83 -6.45 3.54
CA VAL A 32 -13.89 -5.65 4.36
C VAL A 32 -12.63 -6.45 4.65
N GLU A 33 -12.77 -7.71 5.07
CA GLU A 33 -11.62 -8.59 5.36
C GLU A 33 -10.76 -8.83 4.12
N ARG A 34 -11.38 -9.13 2.96
CA ARG A 34 -10.66 -9.29 1.68
C ARG A 34 -9.93 -8.01 1.28
N PHE A 35 -10.59 -6.86 1.41
CA PHE A 35 -9.99 -5.56 1.13
C PHE A 35 -8.77 -5.30 2.02
N GLN A 36 -8.91 -5.48 3.34
CA GLN A 36 -7.85 -5.28 4.32
C GLN A 36 -6.66 -6.22 4.08
N HIS A 37 -6.92 -7.49 3.78
CA HIS A 37 -5.86 -8.46 3.50
C HIS A 37 -5.05 -8.11 2.26
N LEU A 38 -5.71 -7.75 1.14
CA LEU A 38 -4.99 -7.35 -0.06
C LEU A 38 -4.22 -6.03 0.15
N LEU A 39 -4.82 -5.07 0.86
CA LEU A 39 -4.16 -3.80 1.20
C LEU A 39 -2.87 -4.03 2.00
N VAL A 40 -2.89 -4.90 3.01
CA VAL A 40 -1.70 -5.21 3.83
C VAL A 40 -0.61 -5.90 3.00
N ARG A 41 -0.97 -6.82 2.10
CA ARG A 41 -0.02 -7.50 1.21
C ARG A 41 0.66 -6.52 0.27
N LEU A 42 -0.11 -5.65 -0.38
CA LEU A 42 0.43 -4.60 -1.26
C LEU A 42 1.36 -3.64 -0.51
N MET A 43 0.98 -3.23 0.71
CA MET A 43 1.83 -2.37 1.52
C MET A 43 3.10 -3.08 1.99
N SER A 44 3.01 -4.37 2.35
CA SER A 44 4.18 -5.18 2.68
C SER A 44 5.17 -5.25 1.52
N MET A 45 4.67 -5.43 0.29
CA MET A 45 5.49 -5.36 -0.92
C MET A 45 6.10 -3.97 -1.09
N LEU A 46 5.33 -2.88 -0.91
CA LEU A 46 5.83 -1.51 -1.05
C LEU A 46 6.96 -1.20 -0.07
N TYR A 47 6.78 -1.56 1.21
CA TYR A 47 7.82 -1.40 2.23
C TYR A 47 9.06 -2.22 1.89
N CYS A 48 8.90 -3.47 1.46
CA CYS A 48 10.01 -4.34 1.07
C CYS A 48 10.80 -3.74 -0.10
N THR A 49 10.12 -3.38 -1.20
CA THR A 49 10.74 -2.78 -2.38
C THR A 49 11.49 -1.48 -2.03
N ALA A 50 10.89 -0.62 -1.21
CA ALA A 50 11.54 0.61 -0.79
C ALA A 50 12.80 0.34 0.06
N LEU A 51 12.73 -0.60 1.01
CA LEU A 51 13.88 -0.99 1.82
C LEU A 51 14.99 -1.63 0.98
N GLN A 52 14.65 -2.49 0.03
CA GLN A 52 15.61 -3.10 -0.90
C GLN A 52 16.37 -2.06 -1.73
N LYS A 53 15.72 -0.95 -2.12
CA LYS A 53 16.37 0.16 -2.84
C LYS A 53 17.40 0.93 -1.98
N ILE A 54 17.34 0.83 -0.65
CA ILE A 54 18.19 1.58 0.30
C ILE A 54 19.19 0.67 1.01
N ALA A 55 18.86 -0.62 1.15
CA ALA A 55 19.63 -1.57 1.92
C ALA A 55 20.98 -1.89 1.26
N LEU A 56 22.04 -1.96 2.08
CA LEU A 56 23.35 -2.46 1.68
C LEU A 56 23.44 -4.00 1.75
N ILE A 57 22.36 -4.65 2.18
CA ILE A 57 22.25 -6.11 2.27
C ILE A 57 21.52 -6.66 1.04
N PRO A 58 21.81 -7.91 0.64
CA PRO A 58 21.18 -8.51 -0.54
C PRO A 58 19.64 -8.50 -0.42
N PRO A 59 18.93 -8.19 -1.52
CA PRO A 59 17.47 -8.07 -1.52
C PRO A 59 16.74 -9.37 -1.14
N GLU A 60 17.40 -10.51 -1.32
CA GLU A 60 16.94 -11.88 -1.01
C GLU A 60 16.56 -12.09 0.47
N LYS A 61 16.93 -11.16 1.36
CA LYS A 61 16.65 -11.24 2.80
C LYS A 61 15.33 -10.60 3.22
N PHE A 62 14.63 -9.90 2.34
CA PHE A 62 13.38 -9.22 2.69
C PHE A 62 12.17 -10.06 2.32
N GLU A 63 11.42 -10.51 3.32
CA GLU A 63 10.18 -11.25 3.13
C GLU A 63 8.98 -10.30 3.01
N THR A 64 8.03 -10.66 2.15
CA THR A 64 6.73 -9.97 2.03
C THR A 64 5.60 -10.89 2.49
N ILE A 65 4.52 -10.29 2.96
CA ILE A 65 3.31 -11.04 3.28
C ILE A 65 2.68 -11.50 1.96
N SER A 66 2.62 -12.83 1.76
CA SER A 66 1.87 -13.58 0.75
C SER A 66 1.32 -12.79 -0.44
N THR A 67 1.65 -13.20 -1.67
CA THR A 67 1.15 -12.57 -2.90
C THR A 67 -0.27 -13.01 -3.29
N LEU A 68 -0.99 -13.71 -2.41
CA LEU A 68 -2.33 -14.21 -2.69
C LEU A 68 -3.32 -13.07 -3.01
N GLY A 69 -4.08 -13.23 -4.10
CA GLY A 69 -5.04 -12.23 -4.57
C GLY A 69 -4.46 -11.23 -5.56
N ILE A 70 -3.19 -11.39 -5.95
CA ILE A 70 -2.55 -10.65 -7.03
C ILE A 70 -2.35 -11.61 -8.22
N ASP A 71 -2.67 -11.14 -9.42
CA ASP A 71 -2.49 -11.91 -10.64
C ASP A 71 -0.99 -12.22 -10.89
N PRO A 72 -0.61 -13.48 -11.18
CA PRO A 72 0.79 -13.84 -11.40
C PRO A 72 1.47 -13.09 -12.54
N ASN A 73 0.75 -12.75 -13.62
CA ASN A 73 1.34 -11.96 -14.71
C ASN A 73 1.63 -10.53 -14.26
N SER A 74 0.73 -9.96 -13.44
CA SER A 74 0.95 -8.65 -12.82
C SER A 74 2.19 -8.65 -11.92
N LEU A 75 2.41 -9.73 -11.15
CA LEU A 75 3.64 -9.89 -10.35
C LEU A 75 4.89 -9.97 -11.22
N ALA A 76 4.83 -10.68 -12.36
CA ALA A 76 5.93 -10.73 -13.31
C ALA A 76 6.23 -9.36 -13.92
N VAL A 77 5.20 -8.57 -14.25
CA VAL A 77 5.37 -7.18 -14.72
C VAL A 77 6.02 -6.33 -13.63
N LEU A 78 5.56 -6.42 -12.38
CA LEU A 78 6.15 -5.70 -11.27
C LEU A 78 7.63 -6.07 -11.04
N ALA A 79 7.97 -7.35 -11.13
CA ALA A 79 9.35 -7.82 -10.96
C ALA A 79 10.31 -7.24 -12.01
N ASN A 80 9.82 -6.89 -13.19
CA ASN A 80 10.60 -6.33 -14.30
C ASN A 80 10.47 -4.80 -14.43
N ALA A 81 9.69 -4.14 -13.57
CA ALA A 81 9.53 -2.69 -13.62
C ALA A 81 10.71 -1.97 -12.95
N ASP A 82 11.20 -0.88 -13.55
CA ASP A 82 12.23 -0.03 -12.94
C ASP A 82 11.69 0.69 -11.69
N GLU A 83 10.43 1.14 -11.79
CA GLU A 83 9.75 1.95 -10.78
C GLU A 83 8.66 1.14 -10.05
N GLN A 84 9.14 0.10 -9.36
CA GLN A 84 8.30 -0.86 -8.63
C GLN A 84 7.47 -0.20 -7.50
N CYS A 85 8.03 0.81 -6.81
CA CYS A 85 7.32 1.51 -5.73
C CYS A 85 6.10 2.27 -6.27
N GLU A 86 6.24 2.90 -7.43
CA GLU A 86 5.25 3.69 -8.15
C GLU A 86 4.11 2.78 -8.62
N VAL A 87 4.45 1.62 -9.19
CA VAL A 87 3.48 0.59 -9.58
C VAL A 87 2.67 0.11 -8.37
N LEU A 88 3.33 -0.17 -7.24
CA LEU A 88 2.66 -0.62 -6.03
C LEU A 88 1.76 0.46 -5.43
N VAL A 89 2.22 1.72 -5.37
CA VAL A 89 1.39 2.85 -4.93
C VAL A 89 0.16 2.99 -5.82
N HIS A 90 0.31 2.84 -7.15
CA HIS A 90 -0.81 2.85 -8.07
C HIS A 90 -1.81 1.72 -7.80
N TRP A 91 -1.33 0.48 -7.59
CA TRP A 91 -2.18 -0.66 -7.25
C TRP A 91 -2.95 -0.44 -5.94
N ILE A 92 -2.30 0.14 -4.93
CA ILE A 92 -2.93 0.50 -3.66
C ILE A 92 -4.03 1.54 -3.89
N GLN A 93 -3.74 2.62 -4.62
CA GLN A 93 -4.73 3.65 -4.94
C GLN A 93 -5.93 3.07 -5.70
N ARG A 94 -5.69 2.20 -6.68
CA ARG A 94 -6.74 1.52 -7.43
C ARG A 94 -7.62 0.66 -6.52
N HIS A 95 -6.99 -0.18 -5.69
CA HIS A 95 -7.69 -1.03 -4.72
C HIS A 95 -8.54 -0.22 -3.74
N VAL A 96 -8.03 0.93 -3.27
CA VAL A 96 -8.77 1.86 -2.42
C VAL A 96 -10.00 2.45 -3.13
N ILE A 97 -9.88 2.85 -4.38
CA ILE A 97 -11.01 3.36 -5.17
C ILE A 97 -12.07 2.28 -5.40
N GLU A 98 -11.67 1.03 -5.63
CA GLU A 98 -12.60 -0.09 -5.73
C GLU A 98 -13.32 -0.36 -4.40
N GLY A 99 -12.60 -0.27 -3.29
CA GLY A 99 -13.17 -0.31 -1.94
C GLY A 99 -14.17 0.82 -1.69
N TYR A 100 -13.87 2.03 -2.14
CA TYR A 100 -14.76 3.19 -2.04
C TYR A 100 -16.04 3.01 -2.86
N ASN A 101 -15.91 2.66 -4.15
CA ASN A 101 -17.05 2.48 -5.05
C ASN A 101 -17.98 1.33 -4.64
N SER A 102 -17.42 0.30 -4.00
CA SER A 102 -18.20 -0.85 -3.50
C SER A 102 -18.84 -0.63 -2.12
N GLY A 103 -18.59 0.52 -1.48
CA GLY A 103 -19.06 0.84 -0.13
C GLY A 103 -18.27 0.14 0.99
N VAL A 104 -17.18 -0.56 0.67
CA VAL A 104 -16.26 -1.12 1.68
C VAL A 104 -15.55 0.00 2.43
N VAL A 105 -15.15 1.07 1.75
CA VAL A 105 -14.57 2.29 2.35
C VAL A 105 -15.65 3.38 2.39
N GLY A 106 -16.20 3.63 3.57
CA GLY A 106 -17.42 4.41 3.77
C GLY A 106 -17.20 5.86 4.22
N VAL A 107 -16.18 6.55 3.72
CA VAL A 107 -15.84 7.93 4.12
C VAL A 107 -16.04 8.95 3.00
N PRO A 108 -16.32 10.22 3.32
CA PRO A 108 -16.34 11.30 2.33
C PRO A 108 -15.03 11.41 1.52
N ALA A 109 -15.16 11.74 0.23
CA ALA A 109 -14.03 11.89 -0.70
C ALA A 109 -12.90 12.84 -0.21
N PRO A 110 -13.18 13.96 0.49
CA PRO A 110 -12.10 14.81 1.04
C PRO A 110 -11.23 14.09 2.08
N ILE A 111 -11.81 13.20 2.88
CA ILE A 111 -11.07 12.41 3.87
C ILE A 111 -10.22 11.35 3.15
N LEU A 112 -10.78 10.69 2.13
CA LEU A 112 -10.05 9.71 1.33
C LEU A 112 -8.87 10.34 0.58
N SER A 113 -9.04 11.59 0.11
CA SER A 113 -7.98 12.33 -0.58
C SER A 113 -6.72 12.50 0.29
N ARG A 114 -6.89 12.62 1.62
CA ARG A 114 -5.76 12.71 2.56
C ARG A 114 -4.89 11.45 2.54
N VAL A 115 -5.51 10.27 2.44
CA VAL A 115 -4.81 8.98 2.33
C VAL A 115 -3.93 8.95 1.09
N PHE A 116 -4.45 9.43 -0.05
CA PHE A 116 -3.65 9.48 -1.28
C PHE A 116 -2.48 10.44 -1.17
N GLN A 117 -2.68 11.58 -0.50
CA GLN A 117 -1.58 12.51 -0.24
C GLN A 117 -0.51 11.90 0.68
N GLU A 118 -0.90 11.16 1.72
CA GLU A 118 0.02 10.42 2.61
C GLU A 118 0.82 9.37 1.84
N LEU A 119 0.17 8.57 0.99
CA LEU A 119 0.85 7.60 0.13
C LEU A 119 1.88 8.28 -0.79
N SER A 120 1.50 9.37 -1.44
CA SER A 120 2.39 10.14 -2.33
C SER A 120 3.57 10.77 -1.57
N ARG A 121 3.35 11.36 -0.39
CA ARG A 121 4.43 11.91 0.44
C ARG A 121 5.40 10.83 0.89
N GLY A 122 4.90 9.66 1.29
CA GLY A 122 5.74 8.54 1.65
C GLY A 122 6.60 8.05 0.47
N LEU A 123 6.06 8.02 -0.75
CA LEU A 123 6.83 7.68 -1.96
C LEU A 123 7.95 8.69 -2.23
N VAL A 124 7.65 9.98 -2.21
CA VAL A 124 8.65 11.05 -2.40
C VAL A 124 9.75 10.94 -1.35
N ASN A 125 9.38 10.72 -0.09
CA ASN A 125 10.37 10.54 0.98
C ASN A 125 11.22 9.29 0.74
N ALA A 126 10.65 8.18 0.25
CA ALA A 126 11.40 6.95 -0.02
C ALA A 126 12.40 7.13 -1.17
N GLN A 127 12.03 7.87 -2.22
CA GLN A 127 12.94 8.21 -3.31
C GLN A 127 14.10 9.11 -2.83
N ASN A 128 13.82 10.05 -1.93
CA ASN A 128 14.81 10.97 -1.39
C ASN A 128 15.76 10.34 -0.35
N VAL A 129 15.52 9.08 0.08
CA VAL A 129 16.45 8.36 0.95
C VAL A 129 17.69 7.88 0.17
N ARG A 130 17.63 7.83 -1.17
CA ARG A 130 18.76 7.48 -2.04
C ARG A 130 19.90 8.50 -1.95
#